data_AF-A0A6P7U5V5-F1
#
_entry.id   AF-A0A6P7U5V5-F1
#
_cell.length_a   1.000
_cell.length_b   1.000
_cell.length_c   1.000
_cell.angle_alpha   90.00
_cell.angle_beta   90.00
_cell.angle_gamma   90.00
#
_symmetry.space_group_name_H-M   'P 1'
#
loop_
_entity.id
_entity.type
_entity.pdbx_description
1 polymer ?
#
loop_
_entity_poly.entity_id
_entity_poly.type
_entity_poly.pdbx_seq_one_letter_code
_entity_poly.pdbx_strand_id
1 'polypeptide(L)'
;SLFLSFPLRKHLQAVELLLSRGSNVNEKTNRGYTPLHLAADSSPEWTNGVKAIMNQSAVEVNPRDEDGRTPLHLACFWGHLHTVGLLLGHNGIDANVVDNDGDTPLHWAVQQRKYKVVCAMLSKDSVNLEIVNKEYRTPLLEAVSDGHLGIMQRLIDRDANVNAVDHGGNNCLHLALKRDFHSEVEHMTMLDQFCKDLKLGSEERYSGVVVASYLAHHGANFYCKNKSGRTPLDLIKKAKLKKTLKTLFRPTPCHYCHENMATVRLQPCGDLVLCEKCSSEMTFKRCPVCRENTLSKSEFEAPKFEDRCVQTEATCQELGAASQAIGAPKCEDRCVQTEATCQELGAASQAIARPIFEDKEVQTVEEPRESPVLKEKDLLRVAKRLGRDWWQIVVVLEVDTTKLKIDDESNVTVKQGYQILYEWYKNCDPETRTHATLSAALEEAECFAAMECLSLDAK
;
A
#
# COMPACT_ATOMS: atom_id res chain seq x y z
N SER A 1 -17.44 -30.62 14.90
CA SER A 1 -16.56 -30.19 15.99
C SER A 1 -17.15 -28.99 16.70
N LEU A 2 -16.89 -28.86 18.01
CA LEU A 2 -17.32 -27.73 18.83
C LEU A 2 -16.58 -26.44 18.50
N PHE A 3 -15.33 -26.52 18.01
CA PHE A 3 -14.50 -25.35 17.75
C PHE A 3 -15.06 -24.48 16.62
N LEU A 4 -15.58 -25.13 15.57
CA LEU A 4 -16.10 -24.46 14.38
C LEU A 4 -17.61 -24.20 14.42
N SER A 5 -18.34 -24.86 15.34
CA SER A 5 -19.78 -24.62 15.54
C SER A 5 -20.07 -23.47 16.51
N PHE A 6 -19.09 -23.04 17.30
CA PHE A 6 -19.23 -21.89 18.17
C PHE A 6 -19.04 -20.60 17.36
N PRO A 7 -19.78 -19.51 17.64
CA PRO A 7 -19.52 -18.21 17.03
C PRO A 7 -18.21 -17.61 17.58
N LEU A 8 -17.07 -18.09 17.06
CA LEU A 8 -15.72 -17.60 17.36
C LEU A 8 -15.61 -16.07 17.18
N ARG A 9 -16.45 -15.50 16.30
CA ARG A 9 -16.51 -14.09 15.89
C ARG A 9 -16.65 -13.07 17.03
N LYS A 10 -17.06 -13.45 18.25
CA LYS A 10 -17.24 -12.52 19.39
C LYS A 10 -16.87 -13.06 20.79
N HIS A 11 -16.30 -14.27 20.93
CA HIS A 11 -16.14 -14.91 22.25
C HIS A 11 -14.73 -15.42 22.58
N LEU A 12 -13.82 -14.49 22.95
CA LEU A 12 -12.39 -14.73 23.16
C LEU A 12 -12.15 -15.81 24.22
N GLN A 13 -12.80 -15.67 25.37
CA GLN A 13 -12.72 -16.61 26.49
C GLN A 13 -13.15 -18.03 26.10
N ALA A 14 -14.09 -18.18 25.16
CA ALA A 14 -14.49 -19.48 24.64
C ALA A 14 -13.41 -20.07 23.71
N VAL A 15 -12.80 -19.25 22.84
CA VAL A 15 -11.65 -19.67 22.00
C VAL A 15 -10.49 -20.10 22.89
N GLU A 16 -10.08 -19.29 23.85
CA GLU A 16 -8.99 -19.56 24.79
C GLU A 16 -9.24 -20.84 25.60
N LEU A 17 -10.46 -21.02 26.13
CA LEU A 17 -10.84 -22.24 26.83
C LEU A 17 -10.74 -23.47 25.90
N LEU A 18 -11.28 -23.39 24.68
CA LEU A 18 -11.24 -24.51 23.73
C LEU A 18 -9.79 -24.87 23.33
N LEU A 19 -8.94 -23.87 23.09
CA LEU A 19 -7.51 -24.06 22.82
C LEU A 19 -6.79 -24.70 24.02
N SER A 20 -7.04 -24.21 25.25
CA SER A 20 -6.47 -24.78 26.49
C SER A 20 -6.86 -26.23 26.75
N ARG A 21 -7.95 -26.71 26.14
CA ARG A 21 -8.43 -28.10 26.21
C ARG A 21 -7.93 -28.98 25.07
N GLY A 22 -6.98 -28.50 24.26
CA GLY A 22 -6.35 -29.28 23.18
C GLY A 22 -7.20 -29.41 21.92
N SER A 23 -8.09 -28.44 21.65
CA SER A 23 -8.82 -28.41 20.38
C SER A 23 -7.88 -28.23 19.19
N ASN A 24 -8.18 -28.88 18.06
CA ASN A 24 -7.37 -28.76 16.85
C ASN A 24 -7.50 -27.36 16.22
N VAL A 25 -6.44 -26.55 16.32
CA VAL A 25 -6.37 -25.18 15.80
C VAL A 25 -6.37 -25.09 14.26
N ASN A 26 -6.16 -26.21 13.55
CA ASN A 26 -6.17 -26.29 12.08
C ASN A 26 -7.40 -27.03 11.53
N GLU A 27 -8.40 -27.35 12.36
CA GLU A 27 -9.59 -28.05 11.88
C GLU A 27 -10.35 -27.22 10.83
N LYS A 28 -10.79 -27.85 9.74
CA LYS A 28 -11.48 -27.18 8.64
C LYS A 28 -12.99 -27.34 8.70
N THR A 29 -13.73 -26.28 8.34
CA THR A 29 -15.17 -26.37 8.06
C THR A 29 -15.42 -27.10 6.74
N ASN A 30 -16.70 -27.35 6.43
CA ASN A 30 -17.15 -27.81 5.10
C ASN A 30 -16.88 -26.82 3.95
N ARG A 31 -16.23 -25.66 4.20
CA ARG A 31 -15.73 -24.74 3.17
C ARG A 31 -14.20 -24.63 3.18
N GLY A 32 -13.51 -25.50 3.91
CA GLY A 32 -12.06 -25.44 4.09
C GLY A 32 -11.56 -24.40 5.10
N TYR A 33 -12.43 -23.58 5.69
CA TYR A 33 -12.03 -22.51 6.62
C TYR A 33 -11.46 -23.11 7.92
N THR A 34 -10.26 -22.69 8.31
CA THR A 34 -9.69 -22.96 9.64
C THR A 34 -10.14 -21.90 10.67
N PRO A 35 -9.91 -22.13 11.98
CA PRO A 35 -9.98 -21.08 13.01
C PRO A 35 -9.37 -19.74 12.62
N LEU A 36 -8.20 -19.76 11.97
CA LEU A 36 -7.51 -18.54 11.56
C LEU A 36 -8.24 -17.81 10.40
N HIS A 37 -8.87 -18.55 9.46
CA HIS A 37 -9.75 -17.93 8.47
C HIS A 37 -10.95 -17.26 9.14
N LEU A 38 -11.60 -17.94 10.08
CA LEU A 38 -12.76 -17.39 10.80
C LEU A 38 -12.39 -16.16 11.63
N ALA A 39 -11.18 -16.13 12.21
CA ALA A 39 -10.67 -14.97 12.93
C ALA A 39 -10.28 -13.81 12.00
N ALA A 40 -9.80 -14.10 10.78
CA ALA A 40 -9.54 -13.08 9.76
C ALA A 40 -10.80 -12.53 9.06
N ASP A 41 -11.90 -13.29 9.09
CA ASP A 41 -13.27 -12.93 8.67
C ASP A 41 -14.13 -12.38 9.84
N SER A 42 -13.53 -12.20 11.02
CA SER A 42 -14.15 -11.55 12.19
C SER A 42 -13.87 -10.05 12.18
N SER A 43 -14.48 -9.29 13.11
CA SER A 43 -14.37 -7.82 13.12
C SER A 43 -12.92 -7.31 13.31
N PRO A 44 -12.59 -6.08 12.86
CA PRO A 44 -11.21 -5.58 12.86
C PRO A 44 -10.61 -5.40 14.27
N GLU A 45 -11.45 -5.36 15.32
CA GLU A 45 -11.03 -5.30 16.72
C GLU A 45 -10.58 -6.67 17.27
N TRP A 46 -10.92 -7.79 16.58
CA TRP A 46 -10.73 -9.17 17.05
C TRP A 46 -9.27 -9.67 17.08
N THR A 47 -8.32 -8.74 17.11
CA THR A 47 -6.87 -8.96 17.11
C THR A 47 -6.39 -9.88 18.23
N ASN A 48 -7.05 -9.88 19.39
CA ASN A 48 -6.70 -10.78 20.50
C ASN A 48 -7.08 -12.24 20.21
N GLY A 49 -8.19 -12.50 19.52
CA GLY A 49 -8.55 -13.85 19.07
C GLY A 49 -7.59 -14.37 18.00
N VAL A 50 -7.20 -13.50 17.06
CA VAL A 50 -6.15 -13.77 16.07
C VAL A 50 -4.83 -14.16 16.75
N LYS A 51 -4.35 -13.35 17.72
CA LYS A 51 -3.15 -13.66 18.52
C LYS A 51 -3.25 -14.98 19.29
N ALA A 52 -4.38 -15.25 19.95
CA ALA A 52 -4.57 -16.48 20.73
C ALA A 52 -4.48 -17.75 19.88
N ILE A 53 -5.00 -17.69 18.64
CA ILE A 53 -4.90 -18.75 17.64
C ILE A 53 -3.47 -18.86 17.08
N MET A 54 -2.83 -17.74 16.74
CA MET A 54 -1.48 -17.71 16.18
C MET A 54 -0.37 -18.11 17.18
N ASN A 55 -0.60 -17.95 18.48
CA ASN A 55 0.33 -18.39 19.52
C ASN A 55 0.31 -19.91 19.77
N GLN A 56 -0.53 -20.69 19.07
CA GLN A 56 -0.54 -22.14 19.19
C GLN A 56 0.60 -22.76 18.39
N SER A 57 1.42 -23.60 19.02
CA SER A 57 2.66 -24.15 18.45
C SER A 57 2.51 -24.96 17.15
N ALA A 58 1.29 -25.44 16.84
CA ALA A 58 0.98 -26.24 15.66
C ALA A 58 0.14 -25.48 14.60
N VAL A 59 -0.06 -24.16 14.74
CA VAL A 59 -0.93 -23.40 13.85
C VAL A 59 -0.39 -23.33 12.41
N GLU A 60 -1.25 -23.64 11.45
CA GLU A 60 -1.01 -23.33 10.04
C GLU A 60 -1.42 -21.88 9.77
N VAL A 61 -0.49 -21.04 9.29
CA VAL A 61 -0.77 -19.63 8.95
C VAL A 61 -1.11 -19.36 7.47
N ASN A 62 -0.76 -20.29 6.57
CA ASN A 62 -1.13 -20.27 5.16
C ASN A 62 -2.11 -21.41 4.73
N PRO A 63 -3.05 -21.88 5.57
CA PRO A 63 -3.98 -22.93 5.14
C PRO A 63 -4.84 -22.37 4.02
N ARG A 64 -5.19 -23.21 3.03
CA ARG A 64 -6.07 -22.84 1.94
C ARG A 64 -7.50 -23.36 2.17
N ASP A 65 -8.50 -22.51 1.91
CA ASP A 65 -9.91 -22.89 1.85
C ASP A 65 -10.26 -23.58 0.51
N GLU A 66 -11.55 -23.85 0.26
CA GLU A 66 -12.00 -24.47 -1.01
C GLU A 66 -11.78 -23.57 -2.24
N ASP A 67 -11.82 -22.26 -2.06
CA ASP A 67 -11.53 -21.26 -3.09
C ASP A 67 -10.02 -20.96 -3.21
N GLY A 68 -9.16 -21.71 -2.50
CA GLY A 68 -7.71 -21.57 -2.53
C GLY A 68 -7.17 -20.39 -1.71
N ARG A 69 -8.04 -19.64 -1.02
CA ARG A 69 -7.71 -18.43 -0.26
C ARG A 69 -7.08 -18.79 1.07
N THR A 70 -6.30 -17.86 1.62
CA THR A 70 -5.69 -17.96 2.95
C THR A 70 -6.33 -16.96 3.92
N PRO A 71 -6.09 -17.05 5.25
CA PRO A 71 -6.56 -16.05 6.19
C PRO A 71 -6.12 -14.62 5.86
N LEU A 72 -4.94 -14.47 5.24
CA LEU A 72 -4.43 -13.17 4.80
C LEU A 72 -5.26 -12.57 3.65
N HIS A 73 -5.81 -13.39 2.74
CA HIS A 73 -6.76 -12.90 1.72
C HIS A 73 -7.98 -12.27 2.40
N LEU A 74 -8.62 -12.99 3.33
CA LEU A 74 -9.83 -12.50 4.02
C LEU A 74 -9.54 -11.21 4.82
N ALA A 75 -8.42 -11.14 5.54
CA ALA A 75 -8.01 -9.93 6.24
C ALA A 75 -7.76 -8.74 5.30
N CYS A 76 -7.21 -9.00 4.10
CA CYS A 76 -7.01 -7.98 3.08
C CYS A 76 -8.32 -7.50 2.43
N PHE A 77 -9.26 -8.41 2.14
CA PHE A 77 -10.60 -8.09 1.60
C PHE A 77 -11.34 -7.08 2.46
N TRP A 78 -11.43 -7.40 3.76
CA TRP A 78 -12.17 -6.59 4.72
C TRP A 78 -11.41 -5.35 5.21
N GLY A 79 -10.13 -5.20 4.83
CA GLY A 79 -9.30 -4.06 5.23
C GLY A 79 -8.84 -4.11 6.69
N HIS A 80 -8.76 -5.30 7.30
CA HIS A 80 -8.48 -5.49 8.72
C HIS A 80 -6.98 -5.30 9.03
N LEU A 81 -6.54 -4.03 9.00
CA LEU A 81 -5.15 -3.59 9.08
C LEU A 81 -4.34 -4.25 10.21
N HIS A 82 -4.90 -4.33 11.41
CA HIS A 82 -4.21 -4.95 12.55
C HIS A 82 -4.04 -6.46 12.37
N THR A 83 -5.05 -7.15 11.84
CA THR A 83 -5.00 -8.58 11.52
C THR A 83 -3.98 -8.85 10.40
N VAL A 84 -3.95 -8.02 9.35
CA VAL A 84 -2.92 -8.07 8.31
C VAL A 84 -1.53 -7.88 8.91
N GLY A 85 -1.34 -6.88 9.77
CA GLY A 85 -0.06 -6.61 10.43
C GLY A 85 0.42 -7.77 11.33
N LEU A 86 -0.50 -8.45 12.03
CA LEU A 86 -0.21 -9.65 12.82
C LEU A 86 0.21 -10.82 11.91
N LEU A 87 -0.56 -11.11 10.86
CA LEU A 87 -0.27 -12.18 9.91
C LEU A 87 1.09 -11.96 9.22
N LEU A 88 1.33 -10.77 8.67
CA LEU A 88 2.62 -10.36 8.06
C LEU A 88 3.78 -10.22 9.06
N GLY A 89 3.51 -10.33 10.36
CA GLY A 89 4.52 -10.38 11.43
C GLY A 89 4.87 -11.81 11.87
N HIS A 90 4.15 -12.83 11.39
CA HIS A 90 4.34 -14.21 11.83
C HIS A 90 5.40 -14.95 11.01
N ASN A 91 6.23 -15.74 11.68
CA ASN A 91 7.24 -16.57 11.02
C ASN A 91 6.55 -17.57 10.06
N GLY A 92 7.05 -17.67 8.83
CA GLY A 92 6.51 -18.58 7.82
C GLY A 92 5.20 -18.15 7.17
N ILE A 93 4.71 -16.92 7.37
CA ILE A 93 3.64 -16.35 6.54
C ILE A 93 4.11 -16.24 5.09
N ASP A 94 3.27 -16.64 4.14
CA ASP A 94 3.48 -16.43 2.71
C ASP A 94 2.42 -15.45 2.19
N ALA A 95 2.87 -14.22 1.90
CA ALA A 95 2.03 -13.15 1.39
C ALA A 95 1.74 -13.25 -0.12
N ASN A 96 2.31 -14.26 -0.80
CA ASN A 96 2.26 -14.45 -2.25
C ASN A 96 1.41 -15.65 -2.69
N VAL A 97 0.79 -16.37 -1.75
CA VAL A 97 -0.15 -17.44 -2.08
C VAL A 97 -1.25 -16.89 -2.99
N VAL A 98 -1.53 -17.60 -4.08
CA VAL A 98 -2.65 -17.28 -4.98
C VAL A 98 -3.89 -18.09 -4.63
N ASP A 99 -5.06 -17.50 -4.78
CA ASP A 99 -6.34 -18.20 -4.72
C ASP A 99 -6.66 -18.96 -6.03
N ASN A 100 -7.87 -19.51 -6.16
CA ASN A 100 -8.28 -20.24 -7.36
C ASN A 100 -8.44 -19.34 -8.60
N ASP A 101 -8.52 -18.02 -8.45
CA ASP A 101 -8.57 -17.02 -9.54
C ASP A 101 -7.19 -16.42 -9.86
N GLY A 102 -6.15 -16.86 -9.16
CA GLY A 102 -4.78 -16.40 -9.34
C GLY A 102 -4.48 -15.08 -8.61
N ASP A 103 -5.45 -14.54 -7.88
CA ASP A 103 -5.28 -13.33 -7.10
C ASP A 103 -4.48 -13.64 -5.82
N THR A 104 -3.60 -12.72 -5.43
CA THR A 104 -2.89 -12.75 -4.14
C THR A 104 -3.65 -11.88 -3.11
N PRO A 105 -3.31 -11.92 -1.81
CA PRO A 105 -3.90 -11.00 -0.84
C PRO A 105 -3.69 -9.52 -1.18
N LEU A 106 -2.63 -9.19 -1.95
CA LEU A 106 -2.40 -7.83 -2.44
C LEU A 106 -3.39 -7.45 -3.57
N HIS A 107 -3.72 -8.37 -4.48
CA HIS A 107 -4.76 -8.13 -5.48
C HIS A 107 -6.10 -7.82 -4.79
N TRP A 108 -6.47 -8.62 -3.80
CA TRP A 108 -7.69 -8.41 -3.00
C TRP A 108 -7.69 -7.06 -2.26
N ALA A 109 -6.56 -6.67 -1.64
CA ALA A 109 -6.43 -5.36 -1.00
C ALA A 109 -6.56 -4.19 -1.99
N VAL A 110 -6.05 -4.36 -3.23
CA VAL A 110 -6.17 -3.37 -4.30
C VAL A 110 -7.60 -3.28 -4.83
N GLN A 111 -8.20 -4.39 -5.23
CA GLN A 111 -9.58 -4.48 -5.74
C GLN A 111 -10.60 -3.88 -4.76
N GLN A 112 -10.40 -4.12 -3.45
CA GLN A 112 -11.26 -3.61 -2.38
C GLN A 112 -10.83 -2.22 -1.85
N ARG A 113 -9.94 -1.52 -2.57
CA ARG A 113 -9.48 -0.15 -2.29
C ARG A 113 -8.91 0.06 -0.88
N LYS A 114 -8.35 -0.98 -0.25
CA LYS A 114 -7.88 -0.95 1.15
C LYS A 114 -6.50 -0.31 1.27
N TYR A 115 -6.41 1.00 0.99
CA TYR A 115 -5.16 1.77 0.93
C TYR A 115 -4.22 1.54 2.12
N LYS A 116 -4.73 1.59 3.36
CA LYS A 116 -3.91 1.36 4.57
C LYS A 116 -3.33 -0.06 4.62
N VAL A 117 -4.09 -1.07 4.17
CA VAL A 117 -3.62 -2.47 4.05
C VAL A 117 -2.59 -2.60 2.94
N VAL A 118 -2.81 -2.01 1.76
CA VAL A 118 -1.80 -2.00 0.68
C VAL A 118 -0.49 -1.40 1.19
N CYS A 119 -0.52 -0.28 1.90
CA CYS A 119 0.66 0.33 2.49
C CYS A 119 1.38 -0.54 3.55
N ALA A 120 0.68 -1.48 4.18
CA ALA A 120 1.24 -2.42 5.17
C ALA A 120 1.69 -3.76 4.55
N MET A 121 1.17 -4.13 3.37
CA MET A 121 1.69 -5.21 2.53
C MET A 121 2.97 -4.78 1.81
N LEU A 122 2.97 -3.57 1.25
CA LEU A 122 4.20 -2.81 1.05
C LEU A 122 4.82 -2.50 2.43
N SER A 123 6.10 -2.13 2.50
CA SER A 123 6.93 -2.23 3.73
C SER A 123 7.24 -3.66 4.21
N LYS A 124 6.72 -4.69 3.51
CA LYS A 124 7.28 -6.05 3.51
C LYS A 124 7.94 -6.32 2.16
N ASP A 125 9.22 -6.61 2.18
CA ASP A 125 9.99 -6.83 0.94
C ASP A 125 9.82 -8.25 0.37
N SER A 126 9.13 -9.13 1.11
CA SER A 126 8.71 -10.45 0.66
C SER A 126 7.47 -10.43 -0.25
N VAL A 127 6.78 -9.30 -0.39
CA VAL A 127 5.56 -9.19 -1.23
C VAL A 127 5.94 -8.96 -2.68
N ASN A 128 5.55 -9.90 -3.55
CA ASN A 128 5.84 -9.87 -4.98
C ASN A 128 4.74 -9.12 -5.74
N LEU A 129 5.12 -8.04 -6.43
CA LEU A 129 4.21 -7.16 -7.18
C LEU A 129 3.96 -7.63 -8.62
N GLU A 130 4.66 -8.67 -9.07
CA GLU A 130 4.68 -9.16 -10.46
C GLU A 130 3.92 -10.48 -10.65
N ILE A 131 3.28 -10.99 -9.59
CA ILE A 131 2.33 -12.11 -9.71
C ILE A 131 1.11 -11.62 -10.47
N VAL A 132 0.60 -12.46 -11.37
CA VAL A 132 -0.58 -12.15 -12.19
C VAL A 132 -1.74 -13.10 -11.90
N ASN A 133 -2.95 -12.55 -11.90
CA ASN A 133 -4.19 -13.32 -11.82
C ASN A 133 -4.62 -13.91 -13.17
N LYS A 134 -5.79 -14.56 -13.23
CA LYS A 134 -6.36 -15.15 -14.46
C LYS A 134 -6.52 -14.16 -15.63
N GLU A 135 -6.74 -12.87 -15.35
CA GLU A 135 -6.81 -11.80 -16.35
C GLU A 135 -5.42 -11.30 -16.78
N TYR A 136 -4.34 -11.98 -16.33
CA TYR A 136 -2.94 -11.62 -16.53
C TYR A 136 -2.60 -10.23 -15.97
N ARG A 137 -3.34 -9.78 -14.93
CA ARG A 137 -3.12 -8.48 -14.30
C ARG A 137 -2.26 -8.64 -13.07
N THR A 138 -1.27 -7.77 -12.93
CA THR A 138 -0.57 -7.52 -11.66
C THR A 138 -1.42 -6.60 -10.78
N PRO A 139 -1.13 -6.46 -9.47
CA PRO A 139 -1.79 -5.49 -8.61
C PRO A 139 -1.73 -4.05 -9.14
N LEU A 140 -0.68 -3.68 -9.88
CA LEU A 140 -0.59 -2.37 -10.54
C LEU A 140 -1.61 -2.24 -11.69
N LEU A 141 -1.78 -3.29 -12.50
CA LEU A 141 -2.79 -3.28 -13.56
C LEU A 141 -4.22 -3.25 -13.01
N GLU A 142 -4.49 -3.85 -11.85
CA GLU A 142 -5.79 -3.70 -11.18
C GLU A 142 -6.01 -2.29 -10.62
N ALA A 143 -5.02 -1.72 -9.92
CA ALA A 143 -5.12 -0.34 -9.42
C ALA A 143 -5.41 0.67 -10.55
N VAL A 144 -4.84 0.45 -11.74
CA VAL A 144 -5.08 1.24 -12.95
C VAL A 144 -6.41 0.89 -13.64
N SER A 145 -6.82 -0.39 -13.63
CA SER A 145 -8.14 -0.82 -14.11
C SER A 145 -9.26 -0.14 -13.35
N ASP A 146 -9.11 0.05 -12.04
CA ASP A 146 -10.21 0.43 -11.16
C ASP A 146 -10.10 1.88 -10.64
N GLY A 147 -9.07 2.60 -11.11
CA GLY A 147 -8.96 4.06 -10.96
C GLY A 147 -8.39 4.53 -9.62
N HIS A 148 -7.71 3.65 -8.88
CA HIS A 148 -7.18 3.91 -7.54
C HIS A 148 -5.81 4.59 -7.60
N LEU A 149 -5.82 5.92 -7.74
CA LEU A 149 -4.63 6.74 -8.00
C LEU A 149 -3.58 6.65 -6.90
N GLY A 150 -3.99 6.67 -5.63
CA GLY A 150 -3.10 6.58 -4.49
C GLY A 150 -2.46 5.20 -4.36
N ILE A 151 -3.26 4.14 -4.55
CA ILE A 151 -2.76 2.76 -4.56
C ILE A 151 -1.77 2.54 -5.72
N MET A 152 -2.10 3.01 -6.92
CA MET A 152 -1.22 2.96 -8.09
C MET A 152 0.11 3.67 -7.82
N GLN A 153 0.09 4.87 -7.21
CA GLN A 153 1.32 5.58 -6.83
C GLN A 153 2.17 4.75 -5.86
N ARG A 154 1.59 4.17 -4.80
CA ARG A 154 2.34 3.37 -3.81
C ARG A 154 2.99 2.12 -4.41
N LEU A 155 2.38 1.52 -5.43
CA LEU A 155 2.96 0.40 -6.17
C LEU A 155 4.14 0.85 -7.06
N ILE A 156 4.04 2.01 -7.71
CA ILE A 156 5.12 2.60 -8.49
C ILE A 156 6.30 3.04 -7.59
N ASP A 157 6.02 3.58 -6.40
CA ASP A 157 7.02 3.89 -5.36
C ASP A 157 7.77 2.64 -4.85
N ARG A 158 7.30 1.44 -5.22
CA ARG A 158 7.87 0.13 -4.89
C ARG A 158 8.31 -0.64 -6.16
N ASP A 159 8.64 0.08 -7.22
CA ASP A 159 9.21 -0.42 -8.48
C ASP A 159 8.35 -1.46 -9.23
N ALA A 160 7.02 -1.46 -9.03
CA ALA A 160 6.10 -2.31 -9.79
C ALA A 160 6.17 -2.03 -11.30
N ASN A 161 6.13 -3.09 -12.12
CA ASN A 161 6.37 -2.98 -13.56
C ASN A 161 5.24 -2.26 -14.31
N VAL A 162 5.47 -0.98 -14.62
CA VAL A 162 4.55 -0.15 -15.43
C VAL A 162 4.34 -0.63 -16.87
N ASN A 163 5.17 -1.55 -17.39
CA ASN A 163 5.05 -2.12 -18.73
C ASN A 163 4.39 -3.52 -18.76
N ALA A 164 3.94 -4.04 -17.62
CA ALA A 164 3.10 -5.24 -17.57
C ALA A 164 1.86 -5.10 -18.48
N VAL A 165 1.35 -6.23 -18.99
CA VAL A 165 0.19 -6.27 -19.89
C VAL A 165 -0.85 -7.31 -19.47
N ASP A 166 -2.13 -6.94 -19.55
CA ASP A 166 -3.26 -7.84 -19.28
C ASP A 166 -3.43 -8.94 -20.35
N HIS A 167 -4.43 -9.81 -20.19
CA HIS A 167 -4.73 -10.88 -21.15
C HIS A 167 -5.10 -10.32 -22.54
N GLY A 168 -5.57 -9.08 -22.65
CA GLY A 168 -5.79 -8.39 -23.92
C GLY A 168 -4.53 -7.76 -24.54
N GLY A 169 -3.37 -7.82 -23.89
CA GLY A 169 -2.16 -7.10 -24.26
C GLY A 169 -2.22 -5.60 -23.95
N ASN A 170 -3.16 -5.15 -23.10
CA ASN A 170 -3.28 -3.78 -22.65
C ASN A 170 -2.26 -3.53 -21.52
N ASN A 171 -1.32 -2.59 -21.71
CA ASN A 171 -0.53 -2.05 -20.60
C ASN A 171 -1.35 -1.03 -19.78
N CYS A 172 -0.77 -0.52 -18.69
CA CYS A 172 -1.41 0.48 -17.84
C CYS A 172 -1.98 1.69 -18.62
N LEU A 173 -1.31 2.16 -19.67
CA LEU A 173 -1.79 3.30 -20.49
C LEU A 173 -3.07 2.97 -21.26
N HIS A 174 -3.21 1.74 -21.77
CA HIS A 174 -4.44 1.29 -22.41
C HIS A 174 -5.61 1.18 -21.42
N LEU A 175 -5.33 0.86 -20.15
CA LEU A 175 -6.34 0.75 -19.09
C LEU A 175 -6.74 2.14 -18.58
N ALA A 176 -5.77 2.99 -18.23
CA ALA A 176 -5.97 4.36 -17.75
C ALA A 176 -6.85 5.18 -18.70
N LEU A 177 -6.61 5.10 -20.02
CA LEU A 177 -7.38 5.84 -21.03
C LEU A 177 -8.86 5.41 -21.17
N LYS A 178 -9.31 4.38 -20.45
CA LYS A 178 -10.71 3.92 -20.40
C LYS A 178 -11.42 4.29 -19.09
N ARG A 179 -10.74 4.96 -18.16
CA ARG A 179 -11.22 5.27 -16.81
C ARG A 179 -11.00 6.73 -16.46
N ASP A 180 -11.77 7.17 -15.47
CA ASP A 180 -11.46 8.34 -14.65
C ASP A 180 -10.94 7.83 -13.30
N PHE A 181 -10.10 8.63 -12.64
CA PHE A 181 -9.40 8.24 -11.42
C PHE A 181 -9.92 9.00 -10.20
N HIS A 182 -9.74 8.39 -9.03
CA HIS A 182 -10.00 9.00 -7.73
C HIS A 182 -8.76 8.86 -6.85
N SER A 183 -8.48 9.87 -6.03
CA SER A 183 -7.34 9.85 -5.10
C SER A 183 -7.78 9.38 -3.71
N GLU A 184 -7.08 8.41 -3.16
CA GLU A 184 -7.10 8.04 -1.74
C GLU A 184 -6.17 8.93 -0.90
N VAL A 185 -5.31 9.71 -1.57
CA VAL A 185 -4.17 10.42 -0.97
C VAL A 185 -4.21 11.91 -1.27
N GLU A 186 -3.34 12.65 -0.59
CA GLU A 186 -3.11 14.08 -0.81
C GLU A 186 -2.69 14.42 -2.26
N HIS A 187 -2.72 15.72 -2.52
CA HIS A 187 -2.58 16.35 -3.82
C HIS A 187 -1.28 16.00 -4.58
N MET A 188 -1.35 15.05 -5.52
CA MET A 188 -0.26 14.75 -6.48
C MET A 188 0.00 15.96 -7.41
N THR A 189 1.02 16.75 -7.10
CA THR A 189 1.39 17.98 -7.83
C THR A 189 1.84 17.73 -9.27
N MET A 190 2.38 16.56 -9.58
CA MET A 190 2.83 16.21 -10.94
C MET A 190 1.66 16.14 -11.93
N LEU A 191 0.45 15.81 -11.48
CA LEU A 191 -0.74 15.81 -12.34
C LEU A 191 -1.09 17.23 -12.84
N ASP A 192 -0.91 18.25 -11.99
CA ASP A 192 -1.15 19.65 -12.39
C ASP A 192 -0.15 20.14 -13.43
N GLN A 193 1.09 19.61 -13.41
CA GLN A 193 2.06 19.88 -14.47
C GLN A 193 1.60 19.26 -15.79
N PHE A 194 1.12 18.02 -15.79
CA PHE A 194 0.56 17.41 -16.99
C PHE A 194 -0.71 18.11 -17.48
N CYS A 195 -1.58 18.62 -16.61
CA CYS A 195 -2.71 19.46 -17.03
C CYS A 195 -2.23 20.70 -17.83
N LYS A 196 -1.20 21.40 -17.34
CA LYS A 196 -0.60 22.56 -18.02
C LYS A 196 0.01 22.18 -19.37
N ASP A 197 0.82 21.11 -19.41
CA ASP A 197 1.52 20.66 -20.62
C ASP A 197 0.55 20.19 -21.70
N LEU A 198 -0.53 19.50 -21.31
CA LEU A 198 -1.58 19.02 -22.19
C LEU A 198 -2.62 20.11 -22.54
N LYS A 199 -2.61 21.24 -21.83
CA LYS A 199 -3.56 22.37 -21.94
C LYS A 199 -5.00 21.95 -21.64
N LEU A 200 -5.17 21.24 -20.54
CA LEU A 200 -6.44 20.76 -19.99
C LEU A 200 -6.82 21.58 -18.74
N GLY A 201 -8.11 21.63 -18.40
CA GLY A 201 -8.59 22.30 -17.20
C GLY A 201 -8.32 21.50 -15.91
N SER A 202 -8.55 22.12 -14.76
CA SER A 202 -8.38 21.49 -13.45
C SER A 202 -9.37 20.33 -13.22
N GLU A 203 -10.53 20.38 -13.88
CA GLU A 203 -11.55 19.32 -13.91
C GLU A 203 -11.09 18.06 -14.65
N GLU A 204 -10.18 18.19 -15.63
CA GLU A 204 -9.61 17.04 -16.35
C GLU A 204 -8.40 16.41 -15.61
N ARG A 205 -8.06 16.88 -14.39
CA ARG A 205 -6.86 16.45 -13.63
C ARG A 205 -6.78 14.95 -13.37
N TYR A 206 -7.90 14.32 -13.03
CA TYR A 206 -7.96 12.88 -12.78
C TYR A 206 -8.46 12.10 -14.00
N SER A 207 -8.49 12.72 -15.18
CA SER A 207 -8.83 12.02 -16.41
C SER A 207 -7.75 11.00 -16.78
N GLY A 208 -8.17 9.92 -17.42
CA GLY A 208 -7.27 8.86 -17.88
C GLY A 208 -6.09 9.30 -18.74
N VAL A 209 -6.16 10.47 -19.41
CA VAL A 209 -5.03 11.00 -20.20
C VAL A 209 -3.96 11.64 -19.33
N VAL A 210 -4.34 12.36 -18.26
CA VAL A 210 -3.39 12.97 -17.32
C VAL A 210 -2.68 11.86 -16.54
N VAL A 211 -3.42 10.86 -16.07
CA VAL A 211 -2.84 9.70 -15.37
C VAL A 211 -2.00 8.82 -16.30
N ALA A 212 -2.40 8.62 -17.58
CA ALA A 212 -1.54 7.97 -18.57
C ALA A 212 -0.23 8.75 -18.84
N SER A 213 -0.24 10.08 -18.73
CA SER A 213 0.97 10.90 -18.89
C SER A 213 1.90 10.74 -17.68
N TYR A 214 1.33 10.66 -16.47
CA TYR A 214 2.08 10.31 -15.26
C TYR A 214 2.69 8.92 -15.34
N LEU A 215 1.93 7.89 -15.71
CA LEU A 215 2.44 6.54 -15.93
C LEU A 215 3.57 6.49 -16.97
N ALA A 216 3.45 7.25 -18.07
CA ALA A 216 4.49 7.33 -19.09
C ALA A 216 5.75 8.08 -18.62
N HIS A 217 5.65 9.02 -17.69
CA HIS A 217 6.80 9.64 -17.03
C HIS A 217 7.64 8.61 -16.26
N HIS A 218 6.96 7.66 -15.61
CA HIS A 218 7.53 6.52 -14.91
C HIS A 218 7.97 5.36 -15.85
N GLY A 219 7.88 5.52 -17.18
CA GLY A 219 8.46 4.58 -18.16
C GLY A 219 7.44 3.74 -18.94
N ALA A 220 6.13 3.94 -18.72
CA ALA A 220 5.10 3.21 -19.47
C ALA A 220 5.06 3.61 -20.96
N ASN A 221 4.95 2.61 -21.85
CA ASN A 221 5.09 2.83 -23.28
C ASN A 221 3.78 3.19 -24.02
N PHE A 222 3.73 4.38 -24.65
CA PHE A 222 2.62 4.86 -25.51
C PHE A 222 2.51 4.20 -26.90
N TYR A 223 3.47 3.33 -27.27
CA TYR A 223 3.61 2.75 -28.61
C TYR A 223 3.47 1.22 -28.66
N CYS A 224 3.32 0.55 -27.51
CA CYS A 224 3.01 -0.88 -27.49
C CYS A 224 1.63 -1.12 -28.14
N LYS A 225 1.49 -2.23 -28.87
CA LYS A 225 0.21 -2.66 -29.44
C LYS A 225 -0.40 -3.77 -28.60
N ASN A 226 -1.68 -3.64 -28.24
CA ASN A 226 -2.44 -4.73 -27.63
C ASN A 226 -2.81 -5.81 -28.67
N LYS A 227 -3.46 -6.91 -28.24
CA LYS A 227 -3.89 -8.01 -29.14
C LYS A 227 -4.84 -7.56 -30.27
N SER A 228 -5.48 -6.38 -30.13
CA SER A 228 -6.29 -5.76 -31.21
C SER A 228 -5.50 -4.84 -32.16
N GLY A 229 -4.16 -4.83 -32.06
CA GLY A 229 -3.27 -4.05 -32.92
C GLY A 229 -3.26 -2.53 -32.67
N ARG A 230 -4.00 -2.06 -31.65
CA ARG A 230 -4.12 -0.64 -31.28
C ARG A 230 -3.06 -0.26 -30.26
N THR A 231 -2.56 0.97 -30.32
CA THR A 231 -1.72 1.58 -29.27
C THR A 231 -2.58 2.42 -28.31
N PRO A 232 -2.08 2.81 -27.11
CA PRO A 232 -2.80 3.74 -26.24
C PRO A 232 -3.11 5.07 -26.95
N LEU A 233 -2.17 5.57 -27.77
CA LEU A 233 -2.37 6.77 -28.59
C LEU A 233 -3.54 6.64 -29.59
N ASP A 234 -3.95 5.43 -29.97
CA ASP A 234 -5.09 5.19 -30.88
C ASP A 234 -6.45 5.21 -30.18
N LEU A 235 -6.47 5.14 -28.85
CA LEU A 235 -7.69 5.35 -28.05
C LEU A 235 -8.03 6.85 -27.90
N ILE A 236 -7.05 7.74 -28.10
CA ILE A 236 -7.19 9.18 -27.88
C ILE A 236 -7.86 9.87 -29.07
N LYS A 237 -9.16 10.19 -28.94
CA LYS A 237 -9.99 10.86 -29.96
C LYS A 237 -9.56 12.31 -30.25
N LYS A 238 -9.12 13.07 -29.23
CA LYS A 238 -8.71 14.49 -29.37
C LYS A 238 -7.39 14.59 -30.16
N ALA A 239 -7.44 14.87 -31.47
CA ALA A 239 -6.25 14.87 -32.34
C ALA A 239 -5.12 15.82 -31.89
N LYS A 240 -5.47 17.00 -31.36
CA LYS A 240 -4.51 17.96 -30.76
C LYS A 240 -3.75 17.33 -29.58
N LEU A 241 -4.46 16.63 -28.70
CA LEU A 241 -3.93 15.96 -27.51
C LEU A 241 -3.00 14.79 -27.90
N LYS A 242 -3.41 13.98 -28.89
CA LYS A 242 -2.57 12.92 -29.48
C LYS A 242 -1.26 13.48 -30.07
N LYS A 243 -1.29 14.67 -30.69
CA LYS A 243 -0.09 15.35 -31.19
C LYS A 243 0.81 15.85 -30.04
N THR A 244 0.24 16.43 -28.99
CA THR A 244 0.99 16.84 -27.79
C THR A 244 1.70 15.65 -27.14
N LEU A 245 0.99 14.55 -26.89
CA LEU A 245 1.55 13.35 -26.25
C LEU A 245 2.70 12.73 -27.06
N LYS A 246 2.55 12.63 -28.39
CA LYS A 246 3.65 12.20 -29.29
C LYS A 246 4.87 13.13 -29.26
N THR A 247 4.70 14.38 -28.82
CA THR A 247 5.78 15.36 -28.72
C THR A 247 6.47 15.30 -27.36
N LEU A 248 5.72 15.05 -26.29
CA LEU A 248 6.19 14.86 -24.92
C LEU A 248 6.91 13.51 -24.75
N PHE A 249 6.24 12.42 -25.11
CA PHE A 249 6.73 11.04 -24.98
C PHE A 249 7.21 10.55 -26.33
N ARG A 250 8.36 11.07 -26.80
CA ARG A 250 8.93 10.65 -28.09
C ARG A 250 9.44 9.21 -28.01
N PRO A 251 9.32 8.43 -29.09
CA PRO A 251 9.85 7.08 -29.11
C PRO A 251 11.37 7.12 -29.25
N THR A 252 12.08 6.83 -28.16
CA THR A 252 13.52 6.61 -28.17
C THR A 252 13.78 5.13 -28.48
N PRO A 253 14.43 4.78 -29.60
CA PRO A 253 14.81 3.39 -29.87
C PRO A 253 15.87 2.94 -28.84
N CYS A 254 15.85 1.65 -28.50
CA CYS A 254 16.86 1.02 -27.68
C CYS A 254 18.24 1.20 -28.33
N HIS A 255 19.17 1.81 -27.60
CA HIS A 255 20.51 2.13 -28.09
C HIS A 255 21.32 0.89 -28.49
N TYR A 256 20.92 -0.30 -28.01
CA TYR A 256 21.58 -1.55 -28.36
C TYR A 256 20.92 -2.24 -29.56
N CYS A 257 19.70 -2.76 -29.40
CA CYS A 257 19.07 -3.55 -30.47
C CYS A 257 18.46 -2.72 -31.60
N HIS A 258 18.19 -1.42 -31.39
CA HIS A 258 17.55 -0.49 -32.34
C HIS A 258 16.13 -0.87 -32.83
N GLU A 259 15.70 -2.13 -32.64
CA GLU A 259 14.38 -2.67 -32.98
C GLU A 259 13.32 -2.36 -31.92
N ASN A 260 13.68 -2.51 -30.64
CA ASN A 260 12.79 -2.29 -29.51
C ASN A 260 12.87 -0.84 -29.02
N MET A 261 11.83 -0.39 -28.32
CA MET A 261 11.81 0.89 -27.62
C MET A 261 12.68 0.85 -26.37
N ALA A 262 13.42 1.92 -26.08
CA ALA A 262 14.03 2.10 -24.78
C ALA A 262 12.92 2.29 -23.72
N THR A 263 12.99 1.53 -22.62
CA THR A 263 12.08 1.61 -21.47
C THR A 263 12.83 1.77 -20.14
N VAL A 264 14.12 1.42 -20.10
CA VAL A 264 14.96 1.46 -18.91
C VAL A 264 15.75 2.77 -18.83
N ARG A 265 15.58 3.48 -17.72
CA ARG A 265 16.39 4.65 -17.34
C ARG A 265 17.66 4.20 -16.63
N LEU A 266 18.82 4.71 -17.06
CA LEU A 266 20.09 4.51 -16.35
C LEU A 266 20.25 5.55 -15.23
N GLN A 267 20.69 5.12 -14.05
CA GLN A 267 21.00 6.02 -12.94
C GLN A 267 22.51 6.34 -12.90
N PRO A 268 22.92 7.58 -12.58
CA PRO A 268 22.10 8.68 -12.05
C PRO A 268 21.46 9.61 -13.11
N CYS A 269 21.89 9.54 -14.38
CA CYS A 269 21.49 10.53 -15.40
C CYS A 269 19.99 10.52 -15.78
N GLY A 270 19.28 9.42 -15.53
CA GLY A 270 17.87 9.24 -15.90
C GLY A 270 17.62 9.00 -17.39
N ASP A 271 18.67 8.84 -18.20
CA ASP A 271 18.59 8.63 -19.66
C ASP A 271 17.89 7.31 -20.00
N LEU A 272 16.96 7.37 -20.95
CA LEU A 272 16.22 6.21 -21.46
C LEU A 272 17.04 5.51 -22.56
N VAL A 273 17.68 4.38 -22.24
CA VAL A 273 18.73 3.79 -23.10
C VAL A 273 18.39 2.41 -23.64
N LEU A 274 17.94 1.48 -22.80
CA LEU A 274 17.71 0.08 -23.18
C LEU A 274 16.22 -0.28 -23.14
N CYS A 275 15.81 -1.23 -23.98
CA CYS A 275 14.59 -1.99 -23.71
C CYS A 275 14.85 -2.97 -22.55
N GLU A 276 13.79 -3.37 -21.84
CA GLU A 276 13.88 -4.35 -20.74
C GLU A 276 14.67 -5.61 -21.12
N LYS A 277 14.43 -6.20 -22.31
CA LYS A 277 15.15 -7.40 -22.77
C LYS A 277 16.67 -7.19 -22.84
N CYS A 278 17.13 -6.10 -23.46
CA CYS A 278 18.56 -5.81 -23.51
C CYS A 278 19.11 -5.41 -22.13
N SER A 279 18.28 -4.84 -21.25
CA SER A 279 18.67 -4.50 -19.89
C SER A 279 18.87 -5.72 -18.98
N SER A 280 18.12 -6.81 -19.17
CA SER A 280 18.36 -8.07 -18.44
C SER A 280 19.65 -8.78 -18.89
N GLU A 281 20.13 -8.48 -20.10
CA GLU A 281 21.30 -9.13 -20.72
C GLU A 281 22.60 -8.31 -20.55
N MET A 282 22.53 -7.06 -20.04
CA MET A 282 23.66 -6.11 -20.07
C MET A 282 23.83 -5.28 -18.79
N THR A 283 25.09 -5.08 -18.39
CA THR A 283 25.49 -4.11 -17.38
C THR A 283 26.43 -3.07 -17.99
N PHE A 284 26.05 -1.80 -17.91
CA PHE A 284 26.93 -0.70 -18.28
C PHE A 284 27.75 -0.23 -17.07
N LYS A 285 28.97 0.26 -17.36
CA LYS A 285 29.75 1.09 -16.40
C LYS A 285 29.57 2.59 -16.64
N ARG A 286 29.09 2.97 -17.84
CA ARG A 286 28.78 4.35 -18.24
C ARG A 286 27.56 4.38 -19.14
N CYS A 287 26.73 5.40 -19.01
CA CYS A 287 25.60 5.63 -19.90
C CYS A 287 26.12 5.88 -21.33
N PRO A 288 25.65 5.17 -22.36
CA PRO A 288 26.11 5.40 -23.73
C PRO A 288 25.58 6.72 -24.34
N VAL A 289 24.62 7.39 -23.69
CA VAL A 289 24.10 8.70 -24.10
C VAL A 289 24.96 9.83 -23.48
N CYS A 290 24.89 10.04 -22.16
CA CYS A 290 25.59 11.15 -21.48
C CYS A 290 27.04 10.85 -21.04
N ARG A 291 27.46 9.58 -21.06
CA ARG A 291 28.78 9.08 -20.60
C ARG A 291 29.05 9.16 -19.10
N GLU A 292 28.08 9.57 -18.27
CA GLU A 292 28.19 9.46 -16.81
C GLU A 292 28.34 8.00 -16.35
N ASN A 293 29.05 7.78 -15.24
CA ASN A 293 29.19 6.44 -14.66
C ASN A 293 27.83 5.96 -14.14
N THR A 294 27.46 4.73 -14.48
CA THR A 294 26.19 4.13 -14.03
C THR A 294 26.39 3.33 -12.77
N LEU A 295 25.54 3.58 -11.76
CA LEU A 295 25.48 2.74 -10.57
C LEU A 295 25.01 1.35 -10.99
N SER A 296 25.75 0.33 -10.57
CA SER A 296 25.45 -1.07 -10.87
C SER A 296 24.32 -1.59 -9.98
N LYS A 297 23.50 -2.51 -10.50
CA LYS A 297 22.44 -3.19 -9.72
C LYS A 297 22.96 -3.87 -8.45
N SER A 298 24.24 -4.24 -8.39
CA SER A 298 24.89 -4.87 -7.23
C SER A 298 25.30 -3.90 -6.12
N GLU A 299 25.31 -2.59 -6.34
CA GLU A 299 25.65 -1.61 -5.29
C GLU A 299 24.46 -1.27 -4.38
N PHE A 300 23.28 -1.83 -4.65
CA PHE A 300 22.11 -1.82 -3.78
C PHE A 300 21.91 -3.11 -2.96
N GLU A 301 22.71 -4.17 -3.21
CA GLU A 301 22.83 -5.23 -2.21
C GLU A 301 23.68 -4.71 -1.04
N ALA A 302 23.03 -4.24 0.02
CA ALA A 302 23.66 -4.17 1.33
C ALA A 302 24.28 -5.54 1.64
N PRO A 303 25.50 -5.60 2.20
CA PRO A 303 26.24 -6.86 2.30
C PRO A 303 25.43 -7.89 3.09
N LYS A 304 25.22 -9.06 2.47
CA LYS A 304 24.57 -10.22 3.08
C LYS A 304 25.30 -10.58 4.37
N PHE A 305 24.66 -10.27 5.50
CA PHE A 305 25.20 -10.51 6.82
C PHE A 305 24.94 -11.98 7.20
N GLU A 306 25.84 -12.87 6.79
CA GLU A 306 25.93 -14.23 7.32
C GLU A 306 27.34 -14.48 7.87
N ASP A 307 27.49 -14.19 9.17
CA ASP A 307 28.05 -15.12 10.14
C ASP A 307 29.35 -15.87 9.81
N ARG A 308 30.48 -15.31 10.25
CA ARG A 308 31.19 -15.75 11.48
C ARG A 308 32.62 -15.21 11.55
N CYS A 309 32.95 -14.53 12.64
CA CYS A 309 34.23 -14.79 13.29
C CYS A 309 34.11 -14.62 14.80
N VAL A 310 34.43 -15.70 15.51
CA VAL A 310 34.52 -15.76 16.97
C VAL A 310 35.62 -14.80 17.41
N GLN A 311 35.33 -13.89 18.33
CA GLN A 311 36.38 -13.27 19.12
C GLN A 311 36.84 -14.28 20.17
N THR A 312 38.06 -14.79 19.99
CA THR A 312 38.81 -15.44 21.07
C THR A 312 39.90 -14.48 21.49
N GLU A 313 39.82 -13.95 22.72
CA GLU A 313 40.93 -13.22 23.32
C GLU A 313 42.13 -14.14 23.57
N ALA A 314 43.30 -13.54 23.73
CA ALA A 314 44.58 -14.24 23.70
C ALA A 314 44.85 -15.13 24.91
N THR A 315 45.57 -16.23 24.65
CA THR A 315 46.60 -16.72 25.57
C THR A 315 47.82 -17.14 24.78
N CYS A 316 48.99 -16.62 25.17
CA CYS A 316 50.26 -16.93 24.53
C CYS A 316 50.71 -18.36 24.89
N GLN A 317 51.14 -19.15 23.90
CA GLN A 317 52.31 -20.01 24.07
C GLN A 317 52.94 -20.47 22.74
N GLU A 318 54.19 -20.03 22.57
CA GLU A 318 55.34 -20.78 22.03
C GLU A 318 55.43 -21.33 20.59
N LEU A 319 56.54 -20.92 19.96
CA LEU A 319 57.44 -21.67 19.05
C LEU A 319 56.97 -22.04 17.64
N GLY A 320 57.80 -21.71 16.64
CA GLY A 320 57.77 -22.43 15.35
C GLY A 320 58.17 -21.67 14.08
N ALA A 321 59.39 -21.14 14.02
CA ALA A 321 60.24 -20.97 12.82
C ALA A 321 59.67 -20.69 11.41
N ALA A 322 60.30 -19.71 10.73
CA ALA A 322 60.59 -19.69 9.27
C ALA A 322 59.39 -19.60 8.28
N SER A 323 59.45 -18.88 7.16
CA SER A 323 60.55 -18.12 6.54
C SER A 323 60.02 -17.26 5.37
N GLN A 324 60.72 -16.14 5.09
CA GLN A 324 60.99 -15.55 3.76
C GLN A 324 59.80 -15.36 2.78
N ALA A 325 59.30 -14.14 2.49
CA ALA A 325 59.94 -12.96 1.85
C ALA A 325 59.71 -12.87 0.32
N ILE A 326 59.89 -11.64 -0.20
CA ILE A 326 59.82 -11.23 -1.63
C ILE A 326 58.37 -11.09 -2.18
N GLY A 327 57.94 -9.94 -2.69
CA GLY A 327 58.59 -8.63 -2.75
C GLY A 327 57.71 -7.55 -3.39
N ALA A 328 57.85 -6.30 -2.94
CA ALA A 328 57.29 -5.12 -3.60
C ALA A 328 58.29 -4.53 -4.62
N PRO A 329 57.81 -3.73 -5.58
CA PRO A 329 58.15 -2.30 -5.57
C PRO A 329 56.89 -1.41 -5.77
N LYS A 330 56.67 -0.29 -5.07
CA LYS A 330 57.47 0.96 -4.84
C LYS A 330 57.61 1.88 -6.07
N CYS A 331 56.83 2.97 -6.08
CA CYS A 331 57.23 4.39 -5.99
C CYS A 331 55.93 5.24 -5.95
N GLU A 332 55.64 6.08 -4.96
CA GLU A 332 56.35 7.25 -4.37
C GLU A 332 56.15 8.57 -5.12
N ASP A 333 55.35 9.47 -4.52
CA ASP A 333 55.63 10.89 -4.25
C ASP A 333 54.66 11.33 -3.13
N ARG A 334 55.09 11.66 -1.90
CA ARG A 334 55.72 12.91 -1.41
C ARG A 334 54.83 14.15 -1.59
N CYS A 335 54.64 15.06 -0.62
CA CYS A 335 54.98 15.23 0.82
C CYS A 335 53.92 16.23 1.39
N VAL A 336 53.61 16.38 2.68
CA VAL A 336 54.37 17.07 3.77
C VAL A 336 53.45 16.95 5.03
N GLN A 337 53.87 16.29 6.13
CA GLN A 337 54.15 16.83 7.48
C GLN A 337 53.02 17.64 8.21
N THR A 338 52.81 17.58 9.54
CA THR A 338 53.35 16.79 10.68
C THR A 338 52.50 17.07 11.95
N GLU A 339 52.37 16.08 12.85
CA GLU A 339 52.34 16.23 14.33
C GLU A 339 51.18 17.07 14.98
N ALA A 340 50.82 16.94 16.27
CA ALA A 340 51.47 16.29 17.40
C ALA A 340 50.49 15.64 18.41
N THR A 341 51.09 14.73 19.18
CA THR A 341 50.69 14.08 20.46
C THR A 341 49.81 14.84 21.46
N CYS A 342 48.98 14.07 22.19
CA CYS A 342 48.39 14.45 23.48
C CYS A 342 49.38 14.28 24.66
N GLN A 343 49.33 15.18 25.65
CA GLN A 343 49.69 15.09 27.09
C GLN A 343 49.51 16.54 27.65
N GLU A 344 49.07 16.86 28.88
CA GLU A 344 48.67 16.06 30.04
C GLU A 344 47.72 16.84 30.99
N LEU A 345 46.81 16.10 31.64
CA LEU A 345 46.27 16.24 33.02
C LEU A 345 45.97 17.62 33.65
N GLY A 346 44.68 17.81 34.00
CA GLY A 346 44.20 18.75 35.01
C GLY A 346 42.88 18.23 35.62
N ALA A 347 42.75 18.23 36.96
CA ALA A 347 41.72 17.45 37.66
C ALA A 347 40.36 18.17 37.85
N ALA A 348 39.36 17.37 38.27
CA ALA A 348 38.03 17.74 38.78
C ALA A 348 37.02 18.34 37.78
N SER A 349 36.09 17.50 37.32
CA SER A 349 34.83 17.94 36.71
C SER A 349 33.68 17.60 37.65
N GLN A 350 33.04 18.63 38.21
CA GLN A 350 31.82 18.50 38.99
C GLN A 350 30.65 18.08 38.09
N ALA A 351 29.69 17.35 38.66
CA ALA A 351 28.47 16.97 37.97
C ALA A 351 27.63 18.20 37.61
N ILE A 352 27.29 18.35 36.33
CA ILE A 352 26.11 19.10 35.88
C ILE A 352 25.31 18.14 35.00
N ALA A 353 24.08 17.86 35.41
CA ALA A 353 23.16 17.04 34.65
C ALA A 353 22.91 17.65 33.26
N ARG A 354 22.89 16.82 32.21
CA ARG A 354 22.38 17.26 30.91
C ARG A 354 20.87 17.55 31.05
N PRO A 355 20.35 18.60 30.40
CA PRO A 355 18.99 19.06 30.62
C PRO A 355 17.99 18.02 30.12
N ILE A 356 17.04 17.71 30.99
CA ILE A 356 15.72 17.24 30.59
C ILE A 356 15.15 18.37 29.73
N PHE A 357 14.85 18.10 28.45
CA PHE A 357 13.96 18.96 27.70
C PHE A 357 12.55 18.68 28.24
N GLU A 358 12.08 19.58 29.11
CA GLU A 358 10.66 19.67 29.43
C GLU A 358 9.93 20.06 28.14
N ASP A 359 9.11 19.15 27.62
CA ASP A 359 8.12 19.49 26.60
C ASP A 359 7.16 20.53 27.20
N LYS A 360 7.40 21.80 26.89
CA LYS A 360 6.42 22.85 27.14
C LYS A 360 5.25 22.61 26.22
N GLU A 361 4.21 21.98 26.76
CA GLU A 361 2.85 22.07 26.24
C GLU A 361 2.55 23.54 25.93
N VAL A 362 2.50 23.87 24.64
CA VAL A 362 1.84 25.09 24.20
C VAL A 362 0.35 24.82 24.35
N GLN A 363 -0.20 25.17 25.51
CA GLN A 363 -1.64 25.31 25.68
C GLN A 363 -2.13 26.46 24.79
N THR A 364 -2.38 26.15 23.51
CA THR A 364 -3.42 26.86 22.77
C THR A 364 -4.73 26.55 23.46
N VAL A 365 -5.18 27.47 24.31
CA VAL A 365 -6.55 27.51 24.79
C VAL A 365 -7.42 27.83 23.57
N GLU A 366 -7.80 26.80 22.81
CA GLU A 366 -9.01 26.89 22.01
C GLU A 366 -10.17 26.93 23.00
N GLU A 367 -10.90 28.04 23.02
CA GLU A 367 -12.21 28.11 23.67
C GLU A 367 -13.08 26.96 23.12
N PRO A 368 -13.88 26.28 23.96
CA PRO A 368 -14.70 25.17 23.52
C PRO A 368 -15.73 25.66 22.49
N ARG A 369 -15.41 25.48 21.20
CA ARG A 369 -16.37 25.69 20.11
C ARG A 369 -17.44 24.63 20.23
N GLU A 370 -18.53 24.98 20.88
CA GLU A 370 -19.75 24.16 20.91
C GLU A 370 -20.11 23.77 19.48
N SER A 371 -19.93 22.48 19.16
CA SER A 371 -20.23 21.98 17.83
C SER A 371 -21.73 22.11 17.58
N PRO A 372 -22.18 22.58 16.40
CA PRO A 372 -23.58 22.86 16.15
C PRO A 372 -24.47 21.66 16.53
N VAL A 373 -25.50 21.93 17.34
CA VAL A 373 -26.50 20.93 17.72
C VAL A 373 -27.20 20.43 16.46
N LEU A 374 -27.09 19.13 16.22
CA LEU A 374 -27.63 18.48 15.03
C LEU A 374 -29.16 18.57 15.04
N LYS A 375 -29.76 18.89 13.89
CA LYS A 375 -31.22 19.00 13.73
C LYS A 375 -31.73 17.96 12.75
N GLU A 376 -32.99 17.57 12.90
CA GLU A 376 -33.67 16.59 12.04
C GLU A 376 -33.59 16.93 10.53
N LYS A 377 -33.63 18.24 10.19
CA LYS A 377 -33.43 18.74 8.81
C LYS A 377 -32.08 18.36 8.19
N ASP A 378 -31.05 18.15 9.00
CA ASP A 378 -29.69 17.87 8.54
C ASP A 378 -29.51 16.36 8.28
N LEU A 379 -30.21 15.51 9.05
CA LEU A 379 -30.32 14.06 8.78
C LEU A 379 -30.89 13.79 7.37
N LEU A 380 -31.89 14.56 6.93
CA LEU A 380 -32.45 14.44 5.58
C LEU A 380 -31.46 14.89 4.48
N ARG A 381 -30.55 15.81 4.80
CA ARG A 381 -29.50 16.27 3.88
C ARG A 381 -28.43 15.17 3.72
N VAL A 382 -27.99 14.60 4.83
CA VAL A 382 -27.05 13.46 4.89
C VAL A 382 -27.65 12.23 4.20
N ALA A 383 -28.90 11.85 4.50
CA ALA A 383 -29.59 10.71 3.88
C ALA A 383 -29.68 10.80 2.34
N LYS A 384 -29.85 12.01 1.79
CA LYS A 384 -29.85 12.24 0.34
C LYS A 384 -28.49 12.03 -0.31
N ARG A 385 -27.38 12.21 0.44
CA ARG A 385 -26.01 11.99 -0.05
C ARG A 385 -25.49 10.59 0.23
N LEU A 386 -25.93 9.95 1.32
CA LEU A 386 -25.62 8.54 1.60
C LEU A 386 -26.05 7.63 0.43
N GLY A 387 -27.15 7.93 -0.27
CA GLY A 387 -27.50 7.20 -1.48
C GLY A 387 -27.62 5.70 -1.22
N ARG A 388 -26.82 4.85 -1.88
CA ARG A 388 -26.78 3.40 -1.62
C ARG A 388 -25.90 3.00 -0.44
N ASP A 389 -25.07 3.90 0.07
CA ASP A 389 -24.04 3.62 1.09
C ASP A 389 -24.61 3.73 2.51
N TRP A 390 -25.93 3.92 2.65
CA TRP A 390 -26.61 3.99 3.95
C TRP A 390 -26.37 2.77 4.85
N TRP A 391 -26.08 1.59 4.28
CA TRP A 391 -25.82 0.37 5.07
C TRP A 391 -24.46 0.41 5.78
N GLN A 392 -23.50 1.20 5.28
CA GLN A 392 -22.19 1.37 5.92
C GLN A 392 -22.33 2.10 7.27
N ILE A 393 -23.20 3.10 7.33
CA ILE A 393 -23.45 3.89 8.55
C ILE A 393 -24.21 3.10 9.64
N VAL A 394 -24.94 2.04 9.28
CA VAL A 394 -25.67 1.18 10.24
C VAL A 394 -24.70 0.56 11.24
N VAL A 395 -23.56 0.09 10.75
CA VAL A 395 -22.55 -0.61 11.55
C VAL A 395 -21.89 0.36 12.54
N VAL A 396 -21.54 1.55 12.07
CA VAL A 396 -20.85 2.59 12.87
C VAL A 396 -21.76 3.25 13.89
N LEU A 397 -23.05 3.44 13.57
CA LEU A 397 -24.03 4.03 14.50
C LEU A 397 -24.72 3.01 15.42
N GLU A 398 -24.30 1.74 15.38
CA GLU A 398 -24.86 0.60 16.15
C GLU A 398 -26.40 0.48 16.09
N VAL A 399 -27.02 0.84 14.96
CA VAL A 399 -28.49 0.91 14.85
C VAL A 399 -29.10 -0.48 14.69
N ASP A 400 -29.98 -0.86 15.62
CA ASP A 400 -30.79 -2.09 15.55
C ASP A 400 -31.79 -2.06 14.38
N THR A 401 -31.39 -2.67 13.26
CA THR A 401 -32.20 -2.76 12.05
C THR A 401 -33.34 -3.79 12.13
N THR A 402 -33.43 -4.63 13.17
CA THR A 402 -34.47 -5.67 13.26
C THR A 402 -35.89 -5.12 13.35
N LYS A 403 -36.03 -3.84 13.74
CA LYS A 403 -37.29 -3.10 13.85
C LYS A 403 -37.61 -2.23 12.62
N LEU A 404 -36.66 -2.09 11.69
CA LEU A 404 -36.80 -1.25 10.51
C LEU A 404 -37.31 -2.06 9.32
N LYS A 405 -38.40 -1.57 8.68
CA LYS A 405 -38.89 -2.13 7.42
C LYS A 405 -38.01 -1.65 6.26
N ILE A 406 -36.96 -2.41 5.98
CA ILE A 406 -35.99 -2.16 4.90
C ILE A 406 -36.51 -2.86 3.63
N ASP A 407 -37.03 -2.08 2.67
CA ASP A 407 -37.45 -2.59 1.35
C ASP A 407 -36.27 -2.62 0.36
N ASP A 408 -35.95 -3.79 -0.20
CA ASP A 408 -34.75 -4.01 -1.04
C ASP A 408 -34.89 -3.48 -2.50
N GLU A 409 -35.95 -2.72 -2.80
CA GLU A 409 -36.22 -2.19 -4.14
C GLU A 409 -35.60 -0.80 -4.39
N SER A 410 -35.08 -0.63 -5.61
CA SER A 410 -33.99 0.29 -6.00
C SER A 410 -34.26 1.80 -5.94
N ASN A 411 -35.38 2.25 -5.37
CA ASN A 411 -35.79 3.67 -5.30
C ASN A 411 -36.04 4.19 -3.87
N VAL A 412 -35.84 3.39 -2.81
CA VAL A 412 -36.20 3.72 -1.41
C VAL A 412 -34.98 4.08 -0.54
N THR A 413 -33.79 4.14 -1.12
CA THR A 413 -32.51 4.26 -0.41
C THR A 413 -32.38 5.49 0.50
N VAL A 414 -32.85 6.67 0.05
CA VAL A 414 -32.86 7.90 0.86
C VAL A 414 -33.77 7.78 2.08
N LYS A 415 -34.88 7.04 1.97
CA LYS A 415 -35.82 6.82 3.09
C LYS A 415 -35.21 5.88 4.13
N GLN A 416 -34.50 4.84 3.70
CA GLN A 416 -33.77 3.92 4.57
C GLN A 416 -32.64 4.65 5.32
N GLY A 417 -31.79 5.39 4.61
CA GLY A 417 -30.74 6.20 5.23
C GLY A 417 -31.30 7.23 6.22
N TYR A 418 -32.44 7.86 5.92
CA TYR A 418 -33.12 8.74 6.87
C TYR A 418 -33.62 8.00 8.10
N GLN A 419 -34.25 6.82 7.95
CA GLN A 419 -34.77 6.02 9.06
C GLN A 419 -33.65 5.60 10.03
N ILE A 420 -32.48 5.20 9.51
CA ILE A 420 -31.33 4.80 10.32
C ILE A 420 -30.75 6.00 11.07
N LEU A 421 -30.50 7.11 10.37
CA LEU A 421 -30.05 8.36 10.99
C LEU A 421 -31.03 8.87 12.05
N TYR A 422 -32.34 8.69 11.83
CA TYR A 422 -33.38 9.13 12.75
C TYR A 422 -33.52 8.22 13.98
N GLU A 423 -33.40 6.90 13.83
CA GLU A 423 -33.34 6.00 14.99
C GLU A 423 -32.05 6.19 15.80
N TRP A 424 -30.90 6.42 15.17
CA TRP A 424 -29.71 6.86 15.90
C TRP A 424 -29.97 8.19 16.63
N TYR A 425 -30.49 9.21 15.95
CA TYR A 425 -30.76 10.55 16.52
C TYR A 425 -31.72 10.55 17.72
N LYS A 426 -32.61 9.56 17.81
CA LYS A 426 -33.50 9.33 18.97
C LYS A 426 -32.84 8.64 20.15
N ASN A 427 -31.98 7.66 19.89
CA ASN A 427 -31.39 6.79 20.91
C ASN A 427 -30.00 7.28 21.37
N CYS A 428 -29.37 8.17 20.60
CA CYS A 428 -28.12 8.85 20.94
C CYS A 428 -28.32 9.85 22.09
N ASP A 429 -27.31 9.96 22.97
CA ASP A 429 -27.29 10.90 24.08
C ASP A 429 -27.39 12.35 23.56
N PRO A 430 -28.37 13.17 24.01
CA PRO A 430 -28.51 14.57 23.62
C PRO A 430 -27.24 15.42 23.77
N GLU A 431 -26.37 15.13 24.75
CA GLU A 431 -25.11 15.87 24.97
C GLU A 431 -24.05 15.55 23.90
N THR A 432 -24.09 14.34 23.33
CA THR A 432 -23.18 13.93 22.24
C THR A 432 -23.77 14.17 20.86
N ARG A 433 -25.03 14.63 20.74
CA ARG A 433 -25.76 14.74 19.47
C ARG A 433 -25.43 16.01 18.67
N THR A 434 -24.17 16.10 18.22
CA THR A 434 -23.63 17.25 17.48
C THR A 434 -23.30 16.93 16.01
N HIS A 435 -23.03 17.96 15.20
CA HIS A 435 -22.46 17.79 13.87
C HIS A 435 -21.12 17.03 13.88
N ALA A 436 -20.28 17.20 14.92
CA ALA A 436 -18.98 16.55 15.01
C ALA A 436 -19.13 15.02 15.17
N THR A 437 -20.04 14.58 16.05
CA THR A 437 -20.28 13.15 16.30
C THR A 437 -20.81 12.42 15.06
N LEU A 438 -21.76 13.04 14.32
CA LEU A 438 -22.23 12.46 13.07
C LEU A 438 -21.15 12.53 11.96
N SER A 439 -20.30 13.56 11.96
CA SER A 439 -19.17 13.64 11.01
C SER A 439 -18.15 12.55 11.27
N ALA A 440 -17.77 12.30 12.53
CA ALA A 440 -16.86 11.22 12.90
C ALA A 440 -17.40 9.84 12.48
N ALA A 441 -18.69 9.58 12.72
CA ALA A 441 -19.33 8.34 12.27
C ALA A 441 -19.41 8.21 10.74
N LEU A 442 -19.56 9.32 10.02
CA LEU A 442 -19.51 9.34 8.55
C LEU A 442 -18.08 9.19 8.01
N GLU A 443 -17.06 9.66 8.73
CA GLU A 443 -15.64 9.48 8.41
C GLU A 443 -15.23 8.03 8.59
N GLU A 444 -15.60 7.42 9.71
CA GLU A 444 -15.39 5.99 10.00
C GLU A 444 -16.16 5.07 9.03
N ALA A 445 -17.36 5.48 8.59
CA ALA A 445 -18.12 4.79 7.54
C ALA A 445 -17.65 5.10 6.10
N GLU A 446 -16.53 5.79 5.91
CA GLU A 446 -15.99 6.22 4.60
C GLU A 446 -16.99 7.02 3.72
N CYS A 447 -18.03 7.61 4.33
CA CYS A 447 -19.15 8.30 3.68
C CYS A 447 -18.88 9.79 3.41
N PHE A 448 -17.69 10.11 2.87
CA PHE A 448 -17.18 11.49 2.70
C PHE A 448 -18.15 12.45 1.97
N ALA A 449 -18.85 11.99 0.93
CA ALA A 449 -19.80 12.80 0.17
C ALA A 449 -21.03 13.25 1.00
N ALA A 450 -21.31 12.58 2.12
CA ALA A 450 -22.36 12.96 3.06
C ALA A 450 -21.84 13.88 4.18
N MET A 451 -20.54 13.85 4.51
CA MET A 451 -19.92 14.79 5.45
C MET A 451 -19.93 16.24 4.94
N GLU A 452 -19.73 16.47 3.64
CA GLU A 452 -19.80 17.80 3.03
C GLU A 452 -21.14 18.52 3.33
N CYS A 453 -22.21 17.79 3.63
CA CYS A 453 -23.50 18.37 3.98
C CYS A 453 -23.57 18.95 5.40
N LEU A 454 -22.67 18.55 6.31
CA LEU A 454 -22.62 19.02 7.70
C LEU A 454 -21.69 20.22 7.88
N SER A 455 -20.72 20.42 6.98
CA SER A 455 -19.83 21.59 6.95
C SER A 455 -20.42 22.82 6.24
N LEU A 456 -21.46 22.62 5.41
CA LEU A 456 -22.08 23.70 4.62
C LEU A 456 -22.90 24.73 5.42
N ASP A 457 -23.19 24.49 6.70
CA ASP A 457 -23.90 25.45 7.58
C ASP A 457 -22.92 26.39 8.34
N ALA A 458 -21.63 26.41 7.99
CA ALA A 458 -20.60 27.27 8.60
C ALA A 458 -20.26 28.54 7.77
N LYS A 459 -21.28 29.18 7.17
CA LYS A 459 -21.18 30.45 6.44
C LYS A 459 -22.32 31.41 6.77
#